data_AF-A0A2I1GIZ4-F1
#
_entry.id   AF-A0A2I1GIZ4-F1
#
_cell.length_a   1.000
_cell.length_b   1.000
_cell.length_c   1.000
_cell.angle_alpha   90.00
_cell.angle_beta   90.00
_cell.angle_gamma   90.00
#
_symmetry.space_group_name_H-M   'P 1'
#
loop_
_entity.id
_entity.type
_entity.pdbx_description
1 polymer ?
#
loop_
_entity_poly.entity_id
_entity_poly.type
_entity_poly.pdbx_seq_one_letter_code
_entity_poly.pdbx_strand_id
1 'polypeptide(L)'
;MKIASHRPNIIRFYGVTKLQDKPNHSIVFVHADGGSLENYLKTNADIFKWEIQLRFAKEIADAVSWLYHKKVIHGDINPNNILIRKREIKLADFGCSRLQGDKVSTRRGTYQSNIKRLQT
;
A
#
# COMPACT_ATOMS: atom_id res chain seq x y z
N MET A 1 -9.10 -16.54 -9.85
CA MET A 1 -8.80 -15.25 -9.19
C MET A 1 -8.22 -14.32 -10.25
N LYS A 2 -8.93 -13.26 -10.66
CA LYS A 2 -8.45 -12.33 -11.70
C LYS A 2 -7.38 -11.45 -11.04
N ILE A 3 -6.11 -11.67 -11.37
CA ILE A 3 -5.02 -10.81 -10.90
C ILE A 3 -5.34 -9.41 -11.41
N ALA A 4 -5.52 -8.46 -10.50
CA ALA A 4 -5.72 -7.06 -10.89
C ALA A 4 -4.56 -6.67 -11.82
N SER A 5 -4.89 -6.14 -13.00
CA SER A 5 -3.93 -5.64 -13.99
C SER A 5 -2.84 -4.84 -13.29
N HIS A 6 -1.57 -5.16 -13.52
CA HIS A 6 -0.44 -4.47 -12.89
C HIS A 6 -0.61 -2.96 -13.05
N ARG A 7 -0.61 -2.23 -11.92
CA ARG A 7 -0.62 -0.77 -11.89
C ARG A 7 0.65 -0.28 -11.23
N PRO A 8 1.37 0.68 -11.84
CA PRO A 8 2.63 1.17 -11.30
C PRO A 8 2.52 1.61 -9.84
N ASN A 9 1.51 2.40 -9.47
CA ASN A 9 1.45 3.06 -8.15
C ASN A 9 0.59 2.32 -7.10
N ILE A 10 0.23 1.06 -7.35
CA ILE A 10 -0.48 0.20 -6.39
C ILE A 10 0.43 -0.99 -6.05
N ILE A 11 0.52 -1.35 -4.77
CA ILE A 11 1.32 -2.50 -4.36
C ILE A 11 0.81 -3.78 -5.04
N ARG A 12 1.71 -4.51 -5.69
CA ARG A 12 1.31 -5.74 -6.40
C ARG A 12 1.10 -6.86 -5.39
N PHE A 13 -0.12 -7.38 -5.37
CA PHE A 13 -0.49 -8.60 -4.66
C PHE A 13 -0.03 -9.83 -5.45
N TYR A 14 0.52 -10.81 -4.75
CA TYR A 14 0.93 -12.10 -5.32
C TYR A 14 -0.03 -13.23 -4.95
N GLY A 15 -0.50 -13.28 -3.71
CA GLY A 15 -1.35 -14.38 -3.26
C GLY A 15 -1.55 -14.43 -1.76
N VAL A 16 -2.30 -15.43 -1.32
CA VAL A 16 -2.47 -15.78 0.09
C VAL A 16 -1.67 -17.05 0.35
N THR A 17 -1.01 -17.12 1.50
CA THR A 17 -0.29 -18.32 1.96
C THR A 17 -0.67 -18.67 3.39
N LYS A 18 -0.42 -19.91 3.81
CA LYS A 18 -0.53 -20.36 5.19
C LYS A 18 0.83 -20.89 5.62
N LEU A 19 1.38 -20.28 6.65
CA LEU A 19 2.63 -20.75 7.25
C LEU A 19 2.31 -21.92 8.19
N GLN A 20 3.13 -22.97 8.15
CA GLN A 20 2.86 -24.25 8.84
C GLN A 20 2.61 -24.06 10.35
N ASP A 21 3.31 -23.10 10.96
CA ASP A 21 3.23 -22.80 12.40
C ASP A 21 2.39 -21.56 12.74
N LYS A 22 1.54 -21.08 11.82
CA LYS A 22 0.65 -19.94 12.07
C LYS A 22 -0.81 -20.33 11.85
N PRO A 23 -1.70 -19.99 12.81
CA PRO A 23 -3.12 -20.31 12.67
C PRO A 23 -3.78 -19.51 11.53
N ASN A 24 -3.23 -18.34 11.19
CA ASN A 24 -3.83 -17.39 10.28
C ASN A 24 -3.18 -17.40 8.89
N HIS A 25 -3.99 -17.10 7.89
CA HIS A 25 -3.53 -16.84 6.53
C HIS A 25 -2.69 -15.55 6.49
N SER A 26 -1.70 -15.52 5.61
CA SER A 26 -0.84 -14.38 5.33
C SER A 26 -1.05 -13.90 3.90
N ILE A 27 -0.99 -12.59 3.70
CA ILE A 27 -1.14 -11.95 2.39
C ILE A 27 0.25 -11.61 1.88
N VAL A 28 0.56 -12.00 0.65
CA VAL A 28 1.89 -11.82 0.04
C VAL A 28 1.83 -10.72 -1.02
N PHE A 29 2.76 -9.78 -0.91
CA PHE A 29 2.93 -8.65 -1.83
C PHE A 29 4.35 -8.61 -2.39
N VAL A 30 4.54 -7.83 -3.44
CA VAL A 30 5.89 -7.41 -3.88
C VAL A 30 6.61 -6.70 -2.73
N HIS A 31 7.87 -7.06 -2.50
CA HIS A 31 8.74 -6.37 -1.55
C HIS A 31 9.03 -4.92 -2.00
N ALA A 32 8.81 -3.97 -1.09
CA ALA A 32 9.14 -2.56 -1.24
C ALA A 32 10.42 -2.25 -0.46
N ASP A 33 11.52 -2.11 -1.17
CA ASP A 33 12.88 -1.97 -0.64
C ASP A 33 13.14 -0.64 0.06
N GLY A 34 12.38 0.41 -0.27
CA GLY A 34 12.49 1.73 0.34
C GLY A 34 11.68 1.94 1.62
N GLY A 35 10.95 0.92 2.11
CA GLY A 35 10.10 1.04 3.30
C GLY A 35 8.89 1.95 3.08
N SER A 36 8.33 2.50 4.17
CA SER A 36 7.24 3.47 4.11
C SER A 36 7.74 4.87 3.77
N LEU A 37 6.86 5.69 3.18
CA LEU A 37 7.12 7.09 2.94
C LEU A 37 7.39 7.83 4.25
N GLU A 38 6.71 7.47 5.35
CA GLU A 38 7.00 8.02 6.68
C GLU A 38 8.48 7.83 7.07
N ASN A 39 9.00 6.60 6.97
CA ASN A 39 10.38 6.30 7.30
C ASN A 39 11.36 6.96 6.32
N TYR A 40 10.98 7.01 5.05
CA TYR A 40 11.77 7.70 4.03
C TYR A 40 11.92 9.18 4.34
N LEU A 41 10.83 9.87 4.68
CA LEU A 41 10.84 11.29 5.03
C LEU A 41 11.67 11.58 6.28
N LYS A 42 11.59 10.71 7.30
CA LYS A 42 12.41 10.82 8.52
C LYS A 42 13.90 10.68 8.24
N THR A 43 14.28 9.81 7.31
CA THR A 43 15.69 9.45 7.05
C THR A 43 16.33 10.31 5.96
N ASN A 44 15.53 10.84 5.03
CA ASN A 44 16.01 11.47 3.79
C ASN A 44 15.51 12.91 3.62
N ALA A 45 15.13 13.58 4.71
CA ALA A 45 14.57 14.94 4.67
C ALA A 45 15.43 15.90 3.83
N ASP A 46 16.75 15.86 4.01
CA ASP A 46 17.70 16.77 3.35
C ASP A 46 17.82 16.55 1.83
N ILE A 47 17.52 15.35 1.35
CA ILE A 47 17.59 14.99 -0.07
C ILE A 47 16.20 14.89 -0.72
N PHE A 48 15.13 15.15 0.03
CA PHE A 48 13.75 15.15 -0.45
C PHE A 48 13.41 16.47 -1.15
N LYS A 49 14.12 16.73 -2.26
CA LYS A 49 13.97 17.93 -3.07
C LYS A 49 12.60 18.02 -3.73
N TRP A 50 12.23 19.25 -4.12
CA TRP A 50 10.94 19.59 -4.73
C TRP A 50 10.56 18.69 -5.90
N GLU A 51 11.51 18.29 -6.74
CA GLU A 51 11.25 17.43 -7.91
C GLU A 51 10.79 16.02 -7.50
N ILE A 52 11.33 15.50 -6.40
CA ILE A 52 10.92 14.22 -5.83
C ILE A 52 9.54 14.36 -5.17
N GLN A 53 9.31 15.46 -4.44
CA GLN A 53 8.02 15.77 -3.84
C GLN A 53 6.91 15.80 -4.88
N LEU A 54 7.12 16.54 -5.97
CA LEU A 54 6.16 16.68 -7.06
C LEU A 54 5.91 15.34 -7.75
N ARG A 55 6.96 14.54 -8.00
CA ARG A 55 6.81 13.19 -8.57
C ARG A 55 5.97 12.30 -7.66
N PHE A 56 6.27 12.26 -6.36
CA PHE A 56 5.53 11.44 -5.41
C PHE A 56 4.07 11.89 -5.28
N ALA A 57 3.81 13.20 -5.22
CA ALA A 57 2.45 13.74 -5.19
C ALA A 57 1.65 13.32 -6.43
N LYS A 58 2.25 13.41 -7.62
CA LYS A 58 1.63 12.94 -8.87
C LYS A 58 1.33 11.44 -8.82
N GLU A 59 2.28 10.63 -8.42
CA GLU A 59 2.11 9.17 -8.37
C GLU A 59 1.04 8.74 -7.34
N ILE A 60 0.95 9.44 -6.20
CA ILE A 60 -0.13 9.24 -5.22
C ILE A 60 -1.48 9.63 -5.83
N ALA A 61 -1.56 10.76 -6.53
CA ALA A 61 -2.78 11.19 -7.21
C ALA A 61 -3.20 10.18 -8.30
N ASP A 62 -2.25 9.64 -9.07
CA ASP A 62 -2.49 8.62 -10.08
C ASP A 62 -3.05 7.32 -9.45
N ALA A 63 -2.51 6.90 -8.30
CA ALA A 63 -3.03 5.76 -7.53
C ALA A 63 -4.47 5.98 -7.05
N VAL A 64 -4.75 7.15 -6.48
CA VAL A 64 -6.09 7.51 -5.97
C VAL A 64 -7.09 7.62 -7.12
N SER A 65 -6.71 8.27 -8.22
CA SER A 65 -7.52 8.36 -9.43
C SER A 65 -7.86 6.97 -9.96
N TRP A 66 -6.91 6.04 -9.99
CA TRP A 66 -7.18 4.68 -10.41
C TRP A 66 -8.19 3.97 -9.49
N LEU A 67 -8.07 4.11 -8.16
CA LEU A 67 -9.03 3.54 -7.21
C LEU A 67 -10.44 4.10 -7.41
N TYR A 68 -10.55 5.41 -7.63
CA TYR A 68 -11.82 6.07 -7.93
C TYR A 68 -12.51 5.47 -9.16
N HIS A 69 -11.78 5.29 -10.25
CA HIS A 69 -12.30 4.65 -11.47
C HIS A 69 -12.69 3.18 -11.26
N LYS A 70 -12.07 2.51 -10.27
CA LYS A 70 -12.42 1.15 -9.84
C LYS A 70 -13.54 1.09 -8.80
N LYS A 71 -14.12 2.24 -8.41
CA LYS A 71 -15.15 2.32 -7.37
C LYS A 71 -14.66 1.74 -6.04
N VAL A 72 -13.37 1.90 -5.75
CA VAL A 72 -12.74 1.47 -4.49
C VAL A 72 -12.40 2.71 -3.68
N ILE A 73 -12.81 2.73 -2.42
CA ILE A 73 -12.38 3.71 -1.42
C ILE A 73 -11.31 3.06 -0.57
N HIS A 74 -10.09 3.62 -0.53
CA HIS A 74 -8.99 3.05 0.27
C HIS A 74 -9.26 3.13 1.78
N GLY A 75 -9.74 4.30 2.24
CA GLY A 75 -10.16 4.52 3.62
C GLY A 75 -9.05 4.80 4.64
N ASP A 76 -7.77 4.76 4.26
CA ASP A 76 -6.63 4.95 5.18
C ASP A 76 -5.35 5.38 4.44
N ILE A 77 -5.44 6.45 3.65
CA ILE A 77 -4.29 6.98 2.91
C ILE A 77 -3.47 7.86 3.86
N ASN A 78 -2.28 7.39 4.22
CA ASN A 78 -1.33 8.10 5.07
C ASN A 78 0.12 7.68 4.71
N PRO A 79 1.17 8.37 5.20
CA PRO A 79 2.56 8.06 4.85
C PRO A 79 3.07 6.67 5.26
N ASN A 80 2.42 5.99 6.22
CA ASN A 80 2.77 4.62 6.59
C ASN A 80 2.28 3.60 5.56
N ASN A 81 1.15 3.89 4.92
CA ASN A 81 0.51 3.04 3.91
C ASN A 81 0.98 3.36 2.47
N ILE A 82 1.93 4.28 2.31
CA ILE A 82 2.60 4.55 1.04
C ILE A 82 3.99 3.95 1.14
N LEU A 83 4.29 2.94 0.33
CA LEU A 83 5.60 2.28 0.30
C LEU A 83 6.46 2.82 -0.84
N ILE A 84 7.77 2.74 -0.71
CA ILE A 84 8.72 3.11 -1.76
C ILE A 84 9.37 1.87 -2.33
N ARG A 85 9.32 1.75 -3.66
CA ARG A 85 10.00 0.69 -4.38
C ARG A 85 10.65 1.21 -5.63
N LYS A 86 11.96 0.95 -5.82
CA LYS A 86 12.70 1.42 -7.01
C LYS A 86 12.50 2.94 -7.27
N ARG A 87 12.46 3.75 -6.21
CA ARG A 87 12.25 5.22 -6.24
C ARG A 87 10.87 5.69 -6.72
N GLU A 88 9.90 4.79 -6.79
CA GLU A 88 8.49 5.06 -7.08
C GLU A 88 7.65 4.73 -5.84
N ILE A 89 6.52 5.41 -5.67
CA ILE A 89 5.55 5.08 -4.62
C ILE A 89 4.73 3.85 -5.02
N LYS A 90 4.25 3.11 -4.01
CA LYS A 90 3.27 2.04 -4.09
C LYS A 90 2.25 2.24 -2.97
N LEU A 91 1.02 2.58 -3.31
CA LEU A 91 -0.07 2.63 -2.33
C LEU A 91 -0.38 1.20 -1.84
N ALA A 92 -0.40 1.01 -0.54
CA ALA A 92 -0.50 -0.27 0.14
C ALA A 92 -1.51 -0.21 1.30
N ASP A 93 -1.72 -1.35 1.93
CA ASP A 93 -2.65 -1.55 3.05
C ASP A 93 -4.13 -1.23 2.74
N PHE A 94 -4.79 -2.18 2.10
CA PHE A 94 -6.21 -2.12 1.77
C PHE A 94 -7.11 -2.65 2.89
N GLY A 95 -6.62 -2.76 4.13
CA GLY A 95 -7.38 -3.31 5.26
C GLY A 95 -8.66 -2.51 5.61
N CYS A 96 -8.65 -1.21 5.34
CA CYS A 96 -9.79 -0.29 5.54
C CYS A 96 -10.57 -0.02 4.25
N SER A 97 -10.26 -0.74 3.16
CA SER A 97 -10.85 -0.47 1.85
C SER A 97 -12.26 -1.04 1.70
N ARG A 98 -13.08 -0.40 0.87
CA ARG A 98 -14.46 -0.81 0.57
C ARG A 98 -14.86 -0.41 -0.85
N LEU A 99 -15.91 -1.04 -1.37
CA LEU A 99 -16.51 -0.61 -2.63
C LEU A 99 -17.41 0.62 -2.38
N GLN A 100 -17.48 1.49 -3.38
CA GLN A 100 -18.38 2.64 -3.33
C GLN A 100 -19.83 2.14 -3.27
N GLY A 101 -20.57 2.59 -2.25
CA GLY A 101 -21.95 2.16 -2.00
C GLY A 101 -22.09 1.09 -0.91
N ASP A 102 -20.99 0.49 -0.46
CA ASP A 102 -21.02 -0.42 0.70
C ASP A 102 -21.44 0.35 1.97
N LYS A 103 -22.36 -0.25 2.74
CA LYS A 103 -22.73 0.29 4.06
C LYS A 103 -21.48 0.31 4.94
N VAL A 104 -21.18 1.47 5.53
CA VAL A 104 -20.06 1.61 6.47
C VAL A 104 -20.39 0.76 7.70
N SER A 105 -19.77 -0.41 7.82
CA SER A 105 -19.78 -1.15 9.08
C SER A 105 -18.70 -0.53 9.98
N THR A 106 -19.09 -0.02 11.14
CA THR A 106 -18.23 0.68 12.11
C THR A 106 -17.22 -0.22 12.82
N ARG A 107 -16.97 -1.44 12.34
CA ARG A 107 -15.93 -2.30 12.89
C ARG A 107 -14.58 -1.83 12.35
N ARG A 108 -14.00 -0.83 13.00
CA ARG A 108 -12.55 -0.57 12.97
C ARG A 108 -11.85 -1.79 13.56
N GLY A 109 -11.68 -2.84 12.75
CA GLY A 109 -10.72 -3.88 13.04
C GLY A 109 -9.35 -3.27 12.81
N THR A 110 -8.60 -3.01 13.87
CA THR A 110 -7.17 -2.76 13.82
C THR A 110 -6.48 -4.03 13.32
N TYR A 111 -6.56 -4.31 12.02
CA TYR A 111 -5.59 -5.16 11.36
C TYR A 111 -4.30 -4.34 11.29
N GLN A 112 -3.51 -4.41 12.36
CA GLN A 112 -2.09 -4.09 12.24
C GLN A 112 -1.52 -5.07 11.22
N SER A 113 -1.33 -4.60 10.00
CA SER A 113 -0.58 -5.31 8.97
C SER A 113 0.85 -5.44 9.50
N ASN A 114 1.09 -6.53 10.23
CA ASN A 114 2.43 -6.98 10.54
C ASN A 114 3.06 -7.41 9.22
N ILE A 115 3.58 -6.46 8.44
CA ILE A 115 4.48 -6.71 7.32
C ILE A 115 5.77 -7.29 7.95
N LYS A 116 5.73 -8.57 8.29
CA LYS A 116 6.93 -9.30 8.68
C LYS A 116 7.73 -9.53 7.40
N ARG A 117 8.88 -8.86 7.32
CA ARG A 117 9.93 -9.14 6.35
C ARG A 117 10.19 -10.65 6.35
N LEU A 118 9.91 -11.31 5.24
CA LEU A 118 10.62 -12.52 4.89
C LEU A 118 11.99 -12.06 4.37
N GLN A 119 12.99 -12.07 5.25
CA GLN A 119 14.38 -12.04 4.81
C GLN A 119 14.69 -13.43 4.25
N THR A 120 15.13 -13.47 3.00
CA THR A 120 15.95 -14.57 2.46
C THR A 120 17.38 -14.37 2.91
#